data_AF-A0A1L6R464-F1
#
_entry.id   AF-A0A1L6R464-F1
#
_cell.length_a   1.000
_cell.length_b   1.000
_cell.length_c   1.000
_cell.angle_alpha   90.00
_cell.angle_beta   90.00
_cell.angle_gamma   90.00
#
_symmetry.space_group_name_H-M   'P 1'
#
loop_
_entity.id
_entity.type
_entity.pdbx_description
1 polymer ?
#
loop_
_entity_poly.entity_id
_entity_poly.type
_entity_poly.pdbx_seq_one_letter_code
_entity_poly.pdbx_strand_id
1 'polypeptide(L)'
;MLLSIRVFSIKKNFKNKRIAIVGAADSVFDEKNGDFIDSFDIVIRINKAALVWEKEKSDYLGSKFTYLYHSFYENSYSGGGPINFGEFEDLGVKKIIHPNSDFKGLRTHLNFYKRHLKLKKTYVFPPVLYKKIIKDLVGFQPTVGFSAIYSVLNSDFKELYLTGFTFFKSPYVPGYRDEFRDKKANEEHIKKQGIHHPDKEFEIFKMLLQRSKNRRIILDSRLEKLIE
;
A
#
# COMPACT_ATOMS: atom_id res chain seq x y z
N MET A 1 14.30 -13.56 16.75
CA MET A 1 14.14 -12.47 15.77
C MET A 1 13.91 -12.98 14.35
N LEU A 2 14.85 -13.73 13.72
CA LEU A 2 14.68 -14.23 12.34
C LEU A 2 13.45 -15.15 12.14
N LEU A 3 13.08 -15.95 13.14
CA LEU A 3 11.90 -16.84 13.07
C LEU A 3 10.56 -16.09 12.95
N SER A 4 10.53 -14.80 13.29
CA SER A 4 9.34 -13.95 13.24
C SER A 4 9.13 -13.27 11.88
N ILE A 5 10.18 -13.19 11.06
CA ILE A 5 10.09 -12.66 9.69
C ILE A 5 9.71 -13.80 8.75
N ARG A 6 8.67 -13.60 7.95
CA ARG A 6 8.23 -14.58 6.95
C ARG A 6 8.13 -13.96 5.56
N VAL A 7 8.47 -14.70 4.52
CA VAL A 7 8.17 -14.23 3.15
C VAL A 7 6.66 -14.31 2.93
N PHE A 8 6.06 -13.22 2.47
CA PHE A 8 4.65 -13.17 2.12
C PHE A 8 4.39 -14.04 0.89
N SER A 9 3.44 -14.97 0.96
CA SER A 9 3.08 -15.84 -0.17
C SER A 9 1.92 -15.24 -0.96
N ILE A 10 2.21 -14.59 -2.09
CA ILE A 10 1.19 -13.99 -2.96
C ILE A 10 0.13 -15.02 -3.37
N LYS A 11 0.56 -16.17 -3.90
CA LYS A 11 -0.33 -17.25 -4.33
C LYS A 11 -1.27 -17.72 -3.22
N LYS A 12 -0.74 -17.94 -2.00
CA LYS A 12 -1.56 -18.42 -0.87
C LYS A 12 -2.59 -17.39 -0.41
N ASN A 13 -2.25 -16.10 -0.48
CA ASN A 13 -3.09 -15.05 0.09
C ASN A 13 -4.05 -14.42 -0.92
N PHE A 14 -3.72 -14.38 -2.21
CA PHE A 14 -4.51 -13.65 -3.21
C PHE A 14 -5.23 -14.51 -4.23
N LYS A 15 -4.89 -15.81 -4.34
CA LYS A 15 -5.53 -16.69 -5.33
C LYS A 15 -7.05 -16.76 -5.12
N ASN A 16 -7.80 -16.47 -6.19
CA ASN A 16 -9.26 -16.47 -6.26
C ASN A 16 -9.94 -15.55 -5.22
N LYS A 17 -9.25 -14.51 -4.74
CA LYS A 17 -9.79 -13.53 -3.79
C LYS A 17 -10.27 -12.27 -4.47
N ARG A 18 -11.37 -11.71 -3.98
CA ARG A 18 -11.78 -10.33 -4.23
C ARG A 18 -10.94 -9.44 -3.30
N ILE A 19 -10.14 -8.54 -3.86
CA ILE A 19 -9.22 -7.70 -3.10
C ILE A 19 -9.53 -6.22 -3.35
N ALA A 20 -9.71 -5.45 -2.28
CA ALA A 20 -9.68 -3.99 -2.34
C ALA A 20 -8.32 -3.48 -1.84
N ILE A 21 -7.75 -2.47 -2.51
CA ILE A 21 -6.59 -1.73 -2.02
C ILE A 21 -7.01 -0.28 -1.84
N VAL A 22 -6.87 0.21 -0.60
CA VAL A 22 -7.18 1.59 -0.22
C VAL A 22 -5.85 2.31 0.04
N GLY A 23 -5.52 3.22 -0.85
CA GLY A 23 -4.35 4.09 -0.76
C GLY A 23 -4.60 5.28 0.15
N ALA A 24 -3.69 6.26 0.09
CA ALA A 24 -3.69 7.41 0.98
C ALA A 24 -4.10 8.73 0.30
N ALA A 25 -4.39 8.71 -1.01
CA ALA A 25 -4.86 9.89 -1.72
C ALA A 25 -6.27 10.27 -1.25
N ASP A 26 -6.53 11.57 -1.24
CA ASP A 26 -7.82 12.17 -0.91
C ASP A 26 -8.99 11.69 -1.80
N SER A 27 -8.70 11.11 -2.97
CA SER A 27 -9.68 10.56 -3.91
C SER A 27 -10.61 9.52 -3.30
N VAL A 28 -10.21 8.88 -2.21
CA VAL A 28 -11.07 7.95 -1.46
C VAL A 28 -12.35 8.62 -0.92
N PHE A 29 -12.37 9.95 -0.78
CA PHE A 29 -13.53 10.72 -0.34
C PHE A 29 -14.44 11.21 -1.47
N ASP A 30 -14.11 10.93 -2.74
CA ASP A 30 -14.95 11.36 -3.86
C ASP A 30 -16.29 10.61 -3.88
N GLU A 31 -16.31 9.39 -3.35
CA GLU A 31 -17.44 8.47 -3.40
C GLU A 31 -17.59 7.70 -2.09
N LYS A 32 -18.83 7.52 -1.64
CA LYS A 32 -19.17 6.74 -0.44
C LYS A 32 -19.10 5.23 -0.69
N ASN A 33 -17.90 4.73 -0.97
CA ASN A 33 -17.65 3.34 -1.33
C ASN A 33 -17.32 2.44 -0.12
N GLY A 34 -17.60 2.87 1.11
CA GLY A 34 -17.23 2.16 2.33
C GLY A 34 -17.78 0.74 2.42
N ASP A 35 -19.09 0.57 2.21
CA ASP A 35 -19.74 -0.74 2.18
C ASP A 35 -19.21 -1.61 1.03
N PHE A 36 -18.92 -0.99 -0.12
CA PHE A 36 -18.35 -1.68 -1.26
C PHE A 36 -16.96 -2.22 -0.93
N ILE A 37 -16.08 -1.42 -0.31
CA ILE A 37 -14.75 -1.83 0.19
C ILE A 37 -14.88 -3.00 1.16
N ASP A 38 -15.80 -2.91 2.11
CA ASP A 38 -15.98 -3.94 3.15
C ASP A 38 -16.53 -5.26 2.60
N SER A 39 -17.16 -5.24 1.42
CA SER A 39 -17.63 -6.44 0.72
C SER A 39 -16.52 -7.36 0.19
N PHE A 40 -15.27 -6.90 0.14
CA PHE A 40 -14.14 -7.68 -0.40
C PHE A 40 -13.61 -8.70 0.62
N ASP A 41 -13.03 -9.80 0.11
CA ASP A 41 -12.44 -10.85 0.96
C ASP A 41 -11.24 -10.32 1.75
N ILE A 42 -10.49 -9.41 1.12
CA ILE A 42 -9.25 -8.83 1.63
C ILE A 42 -9.27 -7.34 1.36
N VAL A 43 -9.05 -6.55 2.40
CA VAL A 43 -8.77 -5.11 2.28
C VAL A 43 -7.32 -4.84 2.66
N ILE A 44 -6.57 -4.31 1.69
CA ILE A 44 -5.17 -3.92 1.83
C ILE A 44 -5.11 -2.42 2.05
N ARG A 45 -4.40 -1.98 3.09
CA ARG A 45 -4.16 -0.55 3.36
C ARG A 45 -2.68 -0.23 3.50
N ILE A 46 -2.34 1.07 3.42
CA ILE A 46 -0.95 1.53 3.26
C ILE A 46 -0.50 2.41 4.44
N ASN A 47 0.64 2.03 5.02
CA ASN A 47 1.34 2.68 6.14
C ASN A 47 0.39 3.05 7.29
N LYS A 48 0.37 4.33 7.70
CA LYS A 48 -0.44 4.80 8.83
C LYS A 48 -1.94 4.91 8.57
N ALA A 49 -2.46 4.28 7.50
CA ALA A 49 -3.89 4.23 7.25
C ALA A 49 -4.70 3.75 8.47
N ALA A 50 -4.14 2.82 9.28
CA ALA A 50 -4.76 2.36 10.52
C ALA A 50 -4.78 3.42 11.64
N LEU A 51 -3.80 4.34 11.67
CA LEU A 51 -3.71 5.38 12.70
C LEU A 51 -4.58 6.59 12.41
N VAL A 52 -4.83 6.88 11.13
CA VAL A 52 -5.62 8.04 10.68
C VAL A 52 -7.05 7.64 10.28
N TRP A 53 -7.44 6.39 10.52
CA TRP A 53 -8.78 5.93 10.24
C TRP A 53 -9.74 6.46 11.31
N GLU A 54 -10.86 7.02 10.86
CA GLU A 54 -11.91 7.59 11.71
C GLU A 54 -13.22 6.89 11.40
N LYS A 55 -13.93 6.46 12.45
CA LYS A 55 -15.19 5.71 12.32
C LYS A 55 -16.26 6.53 11.59
N GLU A 56 -16.27 7.84 11.81
CA GLU A 56 -17.19 8.82 11.22
C GLU A 56 -17.02 8.93 9.69
N LYS A 57 -15.87 8.51 9.16
CA LYS A 57 -15.56 8.49 7.72
C LYS A 57 -15.72 7.11 7.09
N SER A 58 -16.31 6.14 7.81
CA SER A 58 -16.44 4.76 7.33
C SER A 58 -17.30 4.62 6.07
N ASP A 59 -18.28 5.50 5.85
CA ASP A 59 -19.04 5.61 4.58
C ASP A 59 -18.14 5.70 3.34
N TYR A 60 -16.95 6.29 3.47
CA TYR A 60 -15.98 6.45 2.38
C TYR A 60 -14.85 5.42 2.48
N LEU A 61 -14.30 5.26 3.69
CA LEU A 61 -13.07 4.50 3.91
C LEU A 61 -13.30 2.99 4.04
N GLY A 62 -14.53 2.56 4.33
CA GLY A 62 -14.82 1.23 4.85
C GLY A 62 -14.22 1.03 6.24
N SER A 63 -14.63 -0.04 6.93
CA SER A 63 -14.17 -0.41 8.27
C SER A 63 -13.22 -1.61 8.27
N LYS A 64 -13.19 -2.41 7.20
CA LYS A 64 -12.41 -3.63 7.13
C LYS A 64 -10.93 -3.32 6.92
N PHE A 65 -10.10 -3.99 7.71
CA PHE A 65 -8.67 -4.14 7.49
C PHE A 65 -8.38 -5.64 7.36
N THR A 66 -7.42 -6.00 6.50
CA THR A 66 -6.95 -7.39 6.43
C THR A 66 -5.44 -7.42 6.41
N TYR A 67 -4.82 -6.70 5.48
CA TYR A 67 -3.37 -6.57 5.38
C TYR A 67 -2.94 -5.11 5.39
N LEU A 68 -1.82 -4.84 6.06
CA LEU A 68 -1.20 -3.52 6.11
C LEU A 68 0.17 -3.58 5.44
N TYR A 69 0.34 -2.89 4.32
CA TYR A 69 1.66 -2.69 3.73
C TYR A 69 2.30 -1.48 4.41
N HIS A 70 3.48 -1.65 5.00
CA HIS A 70 4.10 -0.64 5.86
C HIS A 70 5.60 -0.51 5.58
N SER A 71 6.15 0.71 5.56
CA SER A 71 7.57 0.98 5.28
C SER A 71 8.54 0.61 6.41
N PHE A 72 8.01 0.38 7.62
CA PHE A 72 8.74 0.10 8.87
C PHE A 72 9.59 1.29 9.37
N TYR A 73 9.44 2.45 8.74
CA TYR A 73 9.93 3.72 9.24
C TYR A 73 8.85 4.39 10.10
N GLU A 74 9.00 4.29 11.43
CA GLU A 74 8.02 4.84 12.37
C GLU A 74 8.27 6.33 12.63
N ASN A 75 8.04 7.14 11.59
CA ASN A 75 8.14 8.59 11.62
C ASN A 75 7.08 9.22 10.71
N SER A 76 6.85 10.51 10.86
CA SER A 76 5.96 11.30 10.02
C SER A 76 6.53 11.51 8.61
N TYR A 77 7.85 11.78 8.51
CA TYR A 77 8.52 12.12 7.25
C TYR A 77 8.33 11.10 6.12
N SER A 78 8.45 9.81 6.44
CA SER A 78 8.27 8.70 5.48
C SER A 78 6.80 8.29 5.31
N GLY A 79 5.88 8.89 6.06
CA GLY A 79 4.46 8.53 6.08
C GLY A 79 4.18 7.15 6.66
N GLY A 80 5.17 6.48 7.25
CA GLY A 80 5.03 5.19 7.92
C GLY A 80 4.12 5.28 9.14
N GLY A 81 4.46 6.15 10.08
CA GLY A 81 3.81 6.23 11.40
C GLY A 81 4.19 5.07 12.34
N PRO A 82 3.90 5.18 13.64
CA PRO A 82 4.19 4.11 14.61
C PRO A 82 3.45 2.81 14.30
N ILE A 83 4.06 1.67 14.61
CA ILE A 83 3.43 0.36 14.51
C ILE A 83 2.91 -0.03 15.90
N ASN A 84 1.60 0.06 16.11
CA ASN A 84 0.95 -0.47 17.30
C ASN A 84 0.20 -1.77 16.98
N PHE A 85 0.80 -2.91 17.33
CA PHE A 85 0.18 -4.21 17.05
C PHE A 85 -1.17 -4.41 17.73
N GLY A 86 -1.40 -3.84 18.92
CA GLY A 86 -2.68 -3.99 19.62
C GLY A 86 -3.81 -3.32 18.84
N GLU A 87 -3.64 -2.02 18.56
CA GLU A 87 -4.60 -1.25 17.76
C GLU A 87 -4.81 -1.85 16.36
N PHE A 88 -3.75 -2.32 15.71
CA PHE A 88 -3.87 -2.94 14.40
C PHE A 88 -4.63 -4.27 14.46
N GLU A 89 -4.41 -5.08 15.51
CA GLU A 89 -5.13 -6.32 15.74
C GLU A 89 -6.63 -6.04 16.03
N ASP A 90 -6.93 -5.00 16.81
CA ASP A 90 -8.30 -4.56 17.12
C ASP A 90 -9.07 -4.09 15.87
N LEU A 91 -8.36 -3.45 14.92
CA LEU A 91 -8.90 -3.10 13.60
C LEU A 91 -9.02 -4.31 12.64
N GLY A 92 -8.51 -5.48 13.02
CA GLY A 92 -8.58 -6.70 12.23
C GLY A 92 -7.40 -6.91 11.26
N VAL A 93 -6.30 -6.16 11.40
CA VAL A 93 -5.08 -6.37 10.61
C VAL A 93 -4.47 -7.73 10.96
N LYS A 94 -4.45 -8.63 9.98
CA LYS A 94 -3.92 -9.99 10.14
C LYS A 94 -2.43 -10.09 9.83
N LYS A 95 -1.92 -9.21 8.96
CA LYS A 95 -0.52 -9.23 8.49
C LYS A 95 -0.02 -7.83 8.19
N ILE A 96 1.17 -7.53 8.70
CA ILE A 96 1.95 -6.35 8.33
C ILE A 96 3.06 -6.79 7.37
N ILE A 97 3.11 -6.18 6.19
CA ILE A 97 4.02 -6.55 5.10
C ILE A 97 4.93 -5.38 4.77
N HIS A 98 6.24 -5.60 4.85
CA HIS A 98 7.24 -4.65 4.36
C HIS A 98 7.48 -4.85 2.86
N PRO A 99 7.41 -3.78 2.04
CA PRO A 99 7.53 -3.90 0.58
C PRO A 99 8.96 -4.18 0.10
N ASN A 100 9.98 -3.84 0.90
CA ASN A 100 11.37 -3.95 0.45
C ASN A 100 12.02 -5.24 0.94
N SER A 101 12.55 -6.01 0.00
CA SER A 101 13.14 -7.34 0.22
C SER A 101 14.63 -7.42 -0.16
N ASP A 102 15.27 -6.26 -0.29
CA ASP A 102 16.73 -6.17 -0.40
C ASP A 102 17.41 -6.12 0.99
N PHE A 103 18.73 -5.95 0.98
CA PHE A 103 19.52 -5.86 2.19
C PHE A 103 19.14 -4.66 3.08
N LYS A 104 18.79 -3.51 2.46
CA LYS A 104 18.33 -2.33 3.21
C LYS A 104 17.01 -2.64 3.90
N GLY A 105 16.10 -3.33 3.22
CA GLY A 105 14.82 -3.73 3.78
C GLY A 105 14.94 -4.76 4.89
N LEU A 106 15.87 -5.72 4.77
CA LEU A 106 16.21 -6.63 5.87
C LEU A 106 16.74 -5.84 7.08
N ARG A 107 17.67 -4.90 6.89
CA ARG A 107 18.19 -4.04 7.96
C ARG A 107 17.07 -3.24 8.63
N THR A 108 16.15 -2.66 7.87
CA THR A 108 14.97 -1.94 8.41
C THR A 108 14.11 -2.87 9.28
N HIS A 109 13.88 -4.10 8.83
CA HIS A 109 13.15 -5.12 9.61
C HIS A 109 13.86 -5.49 10.92
N LEU A 110 15.18 -5.71 10.90
CA LEU A 110 15.94 -6.04 12.10
C LEU A 110 15.98 -4.86 13.07
N ASN A 111 16.10 -3.63 12.57
CA ASN A 111 16.02 -2.40 13.38
C ASN A 111 14.63 -2.22 14.00
N PHE A 112 13.56 -2.61 13.31
CA PHE A 112 12.22 -2.65 13.89
C PHE A 112 12.17 -3.61 15.08
N TYR A 113 12.61 -4.86 14.95
CA TYR A 113 12.62 -5.79 16.08
C TYR A 113 13.58 -5.39 17.22
N LYS A 114 14.66 -4.67 16.92
CA LYS A 114 15.53 -4.11 17.95
C LYS A 114 14.80 -3.06 18.79
N ARG A 115 13.94 -2.24 18.18
CA ARG A 115 13.11 -1.23 18.85
C ARG A 115 11.90 -1.84 19.55
N HIS A 116 11.34 -2.91 18.97
CA HIS A 116 10.17 -3.62 19.44
C HIS A 116 10.57 -5.00 19.95
N LEU A 117 10.86 -5.11 21.25
CA LEU A 117 11.26 -6.37 21.89
C LEU A 117 10.15 -7.45 21.91
N LYS A 118 8.95 -7.14 21.39
CA LYS A 118 7.85 -8.09 21.21
C LYS A 118 7.97 -8.79 19.85
N LEU A 119 8.20 -10.10 19.88
CA LEU A 119 8.29 -10.93 18.68
C LEU A 119 6.90 -11.19 18.08
N LYS A 120 6.36 -10.24 17.33
CA LYS A 120 5.19 -10.45 16.47
C LYS A 120 5.62 -10.87 15.06
N LYS A 121 4.82 -11.72 14.41
CA LYS A 121 5.13 -12.22 13.07
C LYS A 121 4.89 -11.10 12.04
N THR A 122 5.95 -10.68 11.34
CA THR A 122 5.86 -9.75 10.22
C THR A 122 6.20 -10.45 8.92
N TYR A 123 5.85 -9.79 7.81
CA TYR A 123 6.08 -10.34 6.49
C TYR A 123 6.96 -9.41 5.67
N VAL A 124 7.79 -10.01 4.84
CA VAL A 124 8.58 -9.34 3.80
C VAL A 124 8.03 -9.71 2.44
N PHE A 125 7.97 -8.74 1.53
CA PHE A 125 7.53 -8.93 0.16
C PHE A 125 8.32 -10.06 -0.53
N PRO A 126 7.74 -10.81 -1.50
CA PRO A 126 8.49 -11.86 -2.18
C PRO A 126 9.76 -11.32 -2.87
N PRO A 127 10.96 -11.80 -2.56
CA PRO A 127 12.20 -11.28 -3.16
C PRO A 127 12.24 -11.36 -4.68
N VAL A 128 11.65 -12.41 -5.27
CA VAL A 128 11.54 -12.57 -6.74
C VAL A 128 10.69 -11.44 -7.34
N LEU A 129 9.58 -11.11 -6.69
CA LEU A 129 8.70 -10.05 -7.15
C LEU A 129 9.32 -8.67 -6.91
N TYR A 130 10.04 -8.49 -5.80
CA TYR A 130 10.82 -7.28 -5.52
C TYR A 130 11.89 -7.03 -6.59
N LYS A 131 12.65 -8.06 -6.99
CA LYS A 131 13.61 -7.93 -8.09
C LYS A 131 12.95 -7.54 -9.41
N LYS A 132 11.76 -8.08 -9.69
CA LYS A 132 10.99 -7.76 -10.90
C LYS A 132 10.53 -6.30 -10.91
N ILE A 133 9.92 -5.81 -9.82
CA ILE A 133 9.46 -4.41 -9.73
C ILE A 133 10.63 -3.42 -9.81
N ILE A 134 11.77 -3.70 -9.17
CA ILE A 134 12.98 -2.86 -9.28
C ILE A 134 13.51 -2.81 -10.72
N LYS A 135 13.50 -3.95 -11.43
CA LYS A 135 13.88 -4.00 -12.84
C LYS A 135 12.94 -3.17 -13.70
N ASP A 136 11.63 -3.32 -13.51
CA ASP A 136 10.62 -2.55 -14.25
C ASP A 136 10.76 -1.04 -13.98
N LEU A 137 11.14 -0.68 -12.75
CA LEU A 137 11.42 0.69 -12.31
C LEU A 137 12.85 1.18 -12.60
N VAL A 138 13.65 0.46 -13.38
CA VAL A 138 15.01 0.88 -13.77
C VAL A 138 15.90 1.24 -12.56
N GLY A 139 15.73 0.49 -11.45
CA GLY A 139 16.52 0.68 -10.23
C GLY A 139 15.90 1.60 -9.17
N PHE A 140 14.84 2.35 -9.48
CA PHE A 140 14.10 3.12 -8.46
C PHE A 140 13.38 2.18 -7.49
N GLN A 141 13.32 2.56 -6.20
CA GLN A 141 12.57 1.78 -5.22
C GLN A 141 11.07 2.05 -5.38
N PRO A 142 10.22 1.02 -5.36
CA PRO A 142 8.79 1.21 -5.43
C PRO A 142 8.27 1.89 -4.15
N THR A 143 7.23 2.69 -4.29
CA THR A 143 6.45 3.14 -3.15
C THR A 143 5.72 1.96 -2.51
N VAL A 144 5.37 2.11 -1.23
CA VAL A 144 4.63 1.09 -0.46
C VAL A 144 3.31 0.74 -1.17
N GLY A 145 2.59 1.78 -1.63
CA GLY A 145 1.34 1.66 -2.36
C GLY A 145 1.52 0.92 -3.68
N PHE A 146 2.50 1.31 -4.50
CA PHE A 146 2.75 0.66 -5.77
C PHE A 146 3.19 -0.80 -5.60
N SER A 147 3.95 -1.13 -4.55
CA SER A 147 4.31 -2.51 -4.22
C SER A 147 3.08 -3.37 -3.94
N ALA A 148 2.08 -2.85 -3.22
CA ALA A 148 0.81 -3.53 -2.99
C ALA A 148 0.05 -3.77 -4.29
N ILE A 149 -0.13 -2.72 -5.12
CA ILE A 149 -0.79 -2.80 -6.43
C ILE A 149 -0.11 -3.83 -7.33
N TYR A 150 1.21 -3.71 -7.50
CA TYR A 150 2.01 -4.59 -8.33
C TYR A 150 1.85 -6.05 -7.91
N SER A 151 1.77 -6.31 -6.60
CA SER A 151 1.63 -7.65 -6.05
C SER A 151 0.29 -8.31 -6.34
N VAL A 152 -0.78 -7.54 -6.34
CA VAL A 152 -2.11 -8.05 -6.68
C VAL A 152 -2.23 -8.22 -8.19
N LEU A 153 -1.80 -7.24 -9.00
CA LEU A 153 -1.86 -7.33 -10.46
C LEU A 153 -1.01 -8.50 -11.03
N ASN A 154 0.05 -8.91 -10.34
CA ASN A 154 0.85 -10.09 -10.69
C ASN A 154 0.42 -11.39 -9.97
N SER A 155 -0.80 -11.45 -9.43
CA SER A 155 -1.36 -12.62 -8.73
C SER A 155 -2.58 -13.20 -9.45
N ASP A 156 -3.08 -14.36 -9.02
CA ASP A 156 -4.31 -14.96 -9.55
C ASP A 156 -5.56 -14.50 -8.78
N PHE A 157 -5.76 -13.19 -8.65
CA PHE A 157 -6.94 -12.62 -7.96
C PHE A 157 -8.23 -12.82 -8.76
N LYS A 158 -9.38 -12.80 -8.07
CA LYS A 158 -10.72 -12.91 -8.69
C LYS A 158 -11.24 -11.55 -9.14
N GLU A 159 -11.10 -10.55 -8.30
CA GLU A 159 -11.55 -9.17 -8.53
C GLU A 159 -10.63 -8.21 -7.78
N LEU A 160 -10.33 -7.06 -8.38
CA LEU A 160 -9.53 -6.01 -7.76
C LEU A 160 -10.32 -4.70 -7.77
N TYR A 161 -10.42 -4.04 -6.61
CA TYR A 161 -10.84 -2.64 -6.50
C TYR A 161 -9.68 -1.77 -6.02
N LEU A 162 -9.40 -0.68 -6.72
CA LEU A 162 -8.38 0.30 -6.35
C LEU A 162 -9.02 1.66 -6.07
N THR A 163 -8.76 2.19 -4.88
CA THR A 163 -9.18 3.55 -4.51
C THR A 163 -8.13 4.25 -3.66
N GLY A 164 -8.12 5.58 -3.66
CA GLY A 164 -7.16 6.36 -2.90
C GLY A 164 -5.75 6.35 -3.52
N PHE A 165 -5.66 6.20 -4.85
CA PHE A 165 -4.39 6.23 -5.58
C PHE A 165 -4.45 7.24 -6.73
N THR A 166 -3.56 8.22 -6.68
CA THR A 166 -3.39 9.21 -7.75
C THR A 166 -1.93 9.35 -8.19
N PHE A 167 -1.04 8.46 -7.73
CA PHE A 167 0.39 8.50 -8.03
C PHE A 167 1.00 9.89 -7.75
N PHE A 168 0.68 10.45 -6.57
CA PHE A 168 1.14 11.76 -6.08
C PHE A 168 0.62 12.96 -6.90
N LYS A 169 -0.38 12.75 -7.77
CA LYS A 169 -1.02 13.82 -8.55
C LYS A 169 -2.15 14.54 -7.80
N SER A 170 -2.53 14.06 -6.61
CA SER A 170 -3.48 14.72 -5.71
C SER A 170 -2.97 14.74 -4.27
N PRO A 171 -3.59 15.55 -3.39
CA PRO A 171 -3.28 15.55 -1.96
C PRO A 171 -3.55 14.21 -1.28
N TYR A 172 -3.02 14.07 -0.06
CA TYR A 172 -3.37 12.95 0.81
C TYR A 172 -4.66 13.20 1.58
N VAL A 173 -5.25 12.11 2.10
CA VAL A 173 -6.28 12.13 3.14
C VAL A 173 -5.85 13.03 4.31
N PRO A 174 -6.76 13.86 4.87
CA PRO A 174 -6.46 14.69 6.05
C PRO A 174 -5.87 13.87 7.20
N GLY A 175 -4.85 14.41 7.88
CA GLY A 175 -4.11 13.72 8.94
C GLY A 175 -3.04 12.74 8.43
N TYR A 176 -3.01 12.44 7.13
CA TYR A 176 -2.00 11.55 6.55
C TYR A 176 -0.68 12.28 6.28
N ARG A 177 -0.64 13.42 5.59
CA ARG A 177 0.58 14.23 5.47
C ARG A 177 0.19 15.68 5.25
N ASP A 178 -0.26 16.31 6.33
CA ASP A 178 -0.83 17.65 6.29
C ASP A 178 0.21 18.72 5.89
N GLU A 179 1.49 18.41 5.98
CA GLU A 179 2.56 19.26 5.46
C GLU A 179 2.67 19.27 3.92
N PHE A 180 2.05 18.32 3.21
CA PHE A 180 2.09 18.20 1.74
C PHE A 180 0.68 18.17 1.13
N ARG A 181 -0.04 19.28 1.30
CA ARG A 181 -1.45 19.44 0.89
C ARG A 181 -1.68 19.81 -0.56
N ASP A 182 -0.63 20.10 -1.32
CA ASP A 182 -0.74 20.38 -2.74
C ASP A 182 0.18 19.48 -3.58
N LYS A 183 -0.13 19.38 -4.87
CA LYS A 183 0.60 18.56 -5.83
C LYS A 183 2.08 18.93 -5.91
N LYS A 184 2.40 20.22 -5.89
CA LYS A 184 3.77 20.72 -6.04
C LYS A 184 4.62 20.34 -4.82
N ALA A 185 4.08 20.50 -3.62
CA ALA A 185 4.74 20.09 -2.38
C ALA A 185 5.02 18.58 -2.35
N ASN A 186 4.09 17.76 -2.84
CA ASN A 186 4.27 16.31 -2.97
C ASN A 186 5.37 15.95 -3.98
N GLU A 187 5.36 16.57 -5.16
CA GLU A 187 6.37 16.38 -6.20
C GLU A 187 7.77 16.79 -5.70
N GLU A 188 7.89 17.95 -5.05
CA GLU A 188 9.15 18.45 -4.48
C GLU A 188 9.67 17.52 -3.38
N HIS A 189 8.79 17.06 -2.48
CA HIS A 189 9.17 16.11 -1.43
C HIS A 189 9.73 14.80 -2.01
N ILE A 190 9.03 14.22 -2.99
CA ILE A 190 9.47 12.97 -3.63
C ILE A 190 10.78 13.17 -4.41
N LYS A 191 10.88 14.27 -5.16
CA LYS A 191 12.12 14.62 -5.87
C LYS A 191 13.29 14.79 -4.91
N LYS A 192 13.08 15.43 -3.76
CA LYS A 192 14.10 15.61 -2.71
C LYS A 192 14.56 14.27 -2.11
N GLN A 193 13.65 13.30 -1.97
CA GLN A 193 14.05 11.96 -1.54
C GLN A 193 14.94 11.27 -2.59
N GLY A 194 14.62 11.43 -3.89
CA GLY A 194 15.40 10.88 -5.00
C GLY A 194 15.42 9.36 -5.08
N ILE A 195 14.53 8.69 -4.35
CA ILE A 195 14.49 7.22 -4.21
C ILE A 195 13.36 6.59 -5.02
N HIS A 196 12.26 7.33 -5.22
CA HIS A 196 11.04 6.89 -5.89
C HIS A 196 10.83 7.63 -7.21
N HIS A 197 10.10 7.02 -8.15
CA HIS A 197 9.74 7.65 -9.43
C HIS A 197 8.25 7.45 -9.75
N PRO A 198 7.33 8.25 -9.17
CA PRO A 198 5.89 8.07 -9.30
C PRO A 198 5.35 8.01 -10.73
N ASP A 199 5.89 8.82 -11.64
CA ASP A 199 5.46 8.78 -13.04
C ASP A 199 5.79 7.44 -13.71
N LYS A 200 6.94 6.84 -13.37
CA LYS A 200 7.34 5.52 -13.85
C LYS A 200 6.45 4.44 -13.26
N GLU A 201 6.12 4.55 -11.97
CA GLU A 201 5.13 3.67 -11.32
C GLU A 201 3.77 3.76 -12.03
N PHE A 202 3.33 4.97 -12.40
CA PHE A 202 2.09 5.18 -13.13
C PHE A 202 2.11 4.59 -14.54
N GLU A 203 3.22 4.75 -15.28
CA GLU A 203 3.41 4.10 -16.59
C GLU A 203 3.31 2.58 -16.48
N ILE A 204 4.04 1.97 -15.53
CA ILE A 204 4.03 0.52 -15.33
C ILE A 204 2.65 0.06 -14.87
N PHE A 205 1.97 0.82 -14.02
CA PHE A 205 0.60 0.53 -13.62
C PHE A 205 -0.35 0.45 -14.83
N LYS A 206 -0.32 1.44 -15.73
CA LYS A 206 -1.11 1.40 -16.97
C LYS A 206 -0.78 0.16 -17.82
N MET A 207 0.50 -0.18 -17.96
CA MET A 207 0.91 -1.40 -18.67
C MET A 207 0.36 -2.68 -18.01
N LEU A 208 0.36 -2.75 -16.68
CA LEU A 208 -0.16 -3.90 -15.94
C LEU A 208 -1.68 -4.02 -16.06
N LEU A 209 -2.41 -2.90 -16.06
CA LEU A 209 -3.84 -2.89 -16.34
C LEU A 209 -4.15 -3.42 -17.74
N GLN A 210 -3.43 -2.94 -18.76
CA GLN A 210 -3.59 -3.40 -20.15
C GLN A 210 -3.33 -4.90 -20.30
N ARG A 211 -2.29 -5.42 -19.64
CA ARG A 211 -2.01 -6.87 -19.58
C ARG A 211 -3.09 -7.67 -18.85
N SER A 212 -3.83 -7.01 -17.97
CA SER A 212 -4.90 -7.58 -17.15
C SER A 212 -6.30 -7.26 -17.66
N LYS A 213 -6.45 -6.78 -18.91
CA LYS A 213 -7.73 -6.30 -19.47
C LYS A 213 -8.88 -7.31 -19.43
N ASN A 214 -8.57 -8.62 -19.42
CA ASN A 214 -9.56 -9.69 -19.33
C ASN A 214 -9.93 -10.04 -17.87
N ARG A 215 -9.42 -9.29 -16.88
CA ARG A 215 -9.68 -9.49 -15.46
C ARG A 215 -10.62 -8.41 -14.95
N ARG A 216 -11.39 -8.73 -13.91
CA ARG A 216 -12.29 -7.79 -13.25
C ARG A 216 -11.50 -6.84 -12.36
N ILE A 217 -11.22 -5.64 -12.88
CA ILE A 217 -10.54 -4.56 -12.17
C ILE A 217 -11.47 -3.35 -12.18
N ILE A 218 -11.71 -2.79 -11.00
CA ILE A 218 -12.54 -1.62 -10.77
C ILE A 218 -11.64 -0.54 -10.17
N LEU A 219 -11.77 0.69 -10.63
CA LEU A 219 -10.99 1.83 -10.17
C LEU A 219 -11.97 2.88 -9.62
N ASP A 220 -11.53 3.73 -8.69
CA ASP A 220 -12.31 4.91 -8.33
C ASP A 220 -12.35 5.92 -9.49
N SER A 221 -13.38 6.76 -9.53
CA SER A 221 -13.59 7.68 -10.65
C SER A 221 -12.45 8.67 -10.90
N ARG A 222 -11.67 9.02 -9.86
CA ARG A 222 -10.50 9.89 -10.04
C ARG A 222 -9.35 9.14 -10.72
N LEU A 223 -9.10 7.88 -10.34
CA LEU A 223 -8.07 7.07 -10.97
C LEU A 223 -8.45 6.68 -12.41
N GLU A 224 -9.74 6.44 -12.70
CA GLU A 224 -10.23 6.23 -14.07
C GLU A 224 -9.88 7.43 -14.97
N LYS A 225 -10.26 8.65 -14.54
CA LYS A 225 -9.96 9.90 -15.26
C LYS A 225 -8.46 10.16 -15.47
N LEU A 226 -7.60 9.65 -14.58
CA LEU A 226 -6.15 9.82 -14.72
C LEU A 226 -5.55 8.89 -15.79
N ILE A 227 -6.21 7.78 -16.10
CA ILE A 227 -5.72 6.75 -17.03
C ILE A 227 -6.20 7.01 -18.47
N GLU A 228 -7.39 7.58 -18.63
CA GLU A 228 -7.90 8.13 -19.88
C GLU A 228 -6.91 9.11 -20.54
#